data_AF-A0A7Y0MCY9-F1
#
_entry.id   AF-A0A7Y0MCY9-F1
#
_cell.length_a   1.000
_cell.length_b   1.000
_cell.length_c   1.000
_cell.angle_alpha   90.00
_cell.angle_beta   90.00
_cell.angle_gamma   90.00
#
_symmetry.space_group_name_H-M   'P 1'
#
loop_
_entity.id
_entity.type
_entity.pdbx_description
1 polymer ?
#
loop_
_entity_poly.entity_id
_entity_poly.type
_entity_poly.pdbx_seq_one_letter_code
_entity_poly.pdbx_strand_id
1 'polypeptide(L)'
;MSSDWTVISLREPDQRTVVEAMVATVPELNVRETAENSLLELFTDDGEVELVLELPRLVRVPQEVQRLLAGADVSAVPGVRVPAVFTPGTGDPSAEPLWWQDVHVRDGLPDATARADALCHALARRCEGAVVVPGQVQP
;
A
#
# COMPACT_ATOMS: atom_id res chain seq x y z
N MET A 1 -1.15 -18.49 -0.83
CA MET A 1 -1.97 -17.38 -1.32
C MET A 1 -1.63 -16.12 -0.55
N SER A 2 -0.64 -15.35 -1.03
CA SER A 2 -0.34 -14.03 -0.44
C SER A 2 -1.59 -13.18 -0.30
N SER A 3 -1.67 -12.44 0.80
CA SER A 3 -2.68 -11.39 0.95
C SER A 3 -2.11 -10.09 0.37
N ASP A 4 -2.88 -9.44 -0.50
CA ASP A 4 -2.45 -8.24 -1.19
C ASP A 4 -3.12 -7.02 -0.56
N TRP A 5 -2.30 -6.15 0.03
CA TRP A 5 -2.70 -4.82 0.47
C TRP A 5 -2.38 -3.83 -0.63
N THR A 6 -3.22 -2.81 -0.81
CA THR A 6 -2.93 -1.74 -1.78
C THR A 6 -2.99 -0.38 -1.12
N VAL A 7 -1.97 0.44 -1.32
CA VAL A 7 -1.98 1.86 -0.96
C VAL A 7 -2.36 2.68 -2.19
N ILE A 8 -3.47 3.40 -2.09
CA ILE A 8 -3.89 4.38 -3.10
C ILE A 8 -3.70 5.78 -2.53
N SER A 9 -2.89 6.60 -3.19
CA SER A 9 -2.42 7.86 -2.61
C SER A 9 -2.30 9.00 -3.63
N LEU A 10 -2.31 10.24 -3.15
CA LEU A 10 -2.17 11.44 -3.98
C LEU A 10 -0.71 11.78 -4.28
N ARG A 11 0.20 11.42 -3.36
CA ARG A 11 1.65 11.60 -3.52
C ARG A 11 2.34 10.27 -3.75
N GLU A 12 3.45 10.28 -4.47
CA GLU A 12 4.22 9.07 -4.77
C GLU A 12 4.82 8.49 -3.48
N PRO A 13 4.58 7.21 -3.15
CA PRO A 13 5.30 6.53 -2.08
C PRO A 13 6.67 6.06 -2.60
N ASP A 14 7.56 7.03 -2.80
CA ASP A 14 8.93 6.78 -3.26
C ASP A 14 9.74 5.93 -2.26
N GLN A 15 10.92 5.45 -2.67
CA GLN A 15 11.75 4.59 -1.83
C GLN A 15 12.08 5.23 -0.48
N ARG A 16 12.31 6.55 -0.45
CA ARG A 16 12.56 7.28 0.79
C ARG A 16 11.35 7.19 1.72
N THR A 17 10.16 7.43 1.20
CA THR A 17 8.91 7.36 1.94
C THR A 17 8.65 5.96 2.46
N VAL A 18 8.96 4.93 1.67
CA VAL A 18 8.91 3.52 2.10
C VAL A 18 9.84 3.26 3.27
N VAL A 19 11.10 3.68 3.20
CA VAL A 19 12.07 3.51 4.30
C VAL A 19 11.62 4.28 5.56
N GLU A 20 11.16 5.52 5.41
CA GLU A 20 10.66 6.33 6.53
C GLU A 20 9.40 5.74 7.18
N ALA A 21 8.54 5.07 6.41
CA ALA A 21 7.39 4.33 6.93
C ALA A 21 7.84 3.05 7.64
N MET A 22 8.72 2.27 7.00
CA MET A 22 9.30 1.04 7.55
C MET A 22 9.95 1.28 8.91
N VAL A 23 10.84 2.26 9.03
CA VAL A 23 11.51 2.61 10.29
C VAL A 23 10.51 3.00 11.39
N ALA A 24 9.36 3.57 11.04
CA ALA A 24 8.37 4.01 12.01
C ALA A 24 7.43 2.89 12.50
N THR A 25 7.24 1.82 11.72
CA THR A 25 6.22 0.80 12.02
C THR A 25 6.74 -0.62 12.10
N VAL A 26 7.81 -0.92 11.38
CA VAL A 26 8.43 -2.26 11.29
C VAL A 26 9.97 -2.15 11.29
N PRO A 27 10.56 -1.44 12.28
CA PRO A 27 12.01 -1.18 12.34
C PRO A 27 12.91 -2.43 12.39
N GLU A 28 12.34 -3.58 12.69
CA GLU A 28 13.01 -4.88 12.77
C GLU A 28 13.18 -5.58 11.41
N LEU A 29 12.58 -5.05 10.34
CA LEU A 29 12.77 -5.56 8.98
C LEU A 29 13.86 -4.79 8.25
N ASN A 30 14.66 -5.53 7.50
CA ASN A 30 15.62 -5.01 6.55
C ASN A 30 14.94 -4.80 5.20
N VAL A 31 15.47 -3.89 4.38
CA VAL A 31 14.98 -3.63 3.02
C VAL A 31 16.08 -3.85 2.00
N ARG A 32 15.72 -4.47 0.87
CA ARG A 32 16.58 -4.53 -0.32
C ARG A 32 15.76 -4.36 -1.59
N GLU A 33 16.43 -3.85 -2.61
CA GLU A 33 15.92 -3.83 -3.97
C GLU A 33 16.32 -5.13 -4.67
N THR A 34 15.41 -5.71 -5.47
CA THR A 34 15.70 -6.92 -6.25
C THR A 34 16.13 -6.57 -7.68
N ALA A 35 16.77 -7.52 -8.36
CA ALA A 35 17.24 -7.30 -9.73
C ALA A 35 16.05 -6.98 -10.65
N GLU A 36 16.19 -5.90 -11.43
CA GLU A 36 15.17 -5.19 -12.25
C GLU A 36 14.54 -3.94 -11.61
N ASN A 37 14.95 -3.52 -10.41
CA ASN A 37 14.52 -2.27 -9.77
C ASN A 37 12.99 -2.12 -9.73
N SER A 38 12.25 -3.23 -9.71
CA SER A 38 10.79 -3.24 -9.84
C SER A 38 10.08 -3.55 -8.52
N LEU A 39 10.83 -4.10 -7.55
CA LEU A 39 10.30 -4.55 -6.26
C LEU A 39 11.25 -4.16 -5.11
N LEU A 40 10.65 -3.93 -3.94
CA LEU A 40 11.35 -3.87 -2.66
C LEU A 40 10.96 -5.08 -1.82
N GLU A 41 11.94 -5.79 -1.29
CA GLU A 41 11.72 -6.87 -0.33
C GLU A 41 12.01 -6.39 1.07
N LEU A 42 11.09 -6.65 2.00
CA LEU A 42 11.30 -6.49 3.44
C LEU A 42 11.48 -7.86 4.07
N PHE A 43 12.59 -8.05 4.77
CA PHE A 43 13.04 -9.35 5.23
C PHE A 43 13.64 -9.29 6.63
N THR A 44 13.56 -10.39 7.37
CA THR A 44 14.12 -10.54 8.71
C THR A 44 15.66 -10.61 8.68
N ASP A 45 16.31 -10.49 9.84
CA ASP A 45 17.76 -10.68 9.95
C ASP A 45 18.24 -12.07 9.47
N ASP A 46 17.37 -13.08 9.55
CA ASP A 46 17.63 -14.44 9.05
C ASP A 46 17.51 -14.55 7.51
N GLY A 47 17.15 -13.46 6.82
CA GLY A 47 16.99 -13.41 5.37
C GLY A 47 15.62 -13.86 4.87
N GLU A 48 14.64 -14.06 5.75
CA GLU A 48 13.29 -14.45 5.37
C GLU A 48 12.47 -13.25 4.91
N VAL A 49 12.04 -13.25 3.64
CA VAL A 49 11.18 -12.20 3.08
C VAL A 49 9.77 -12.32 3.66
N GLU A 50 9.31 -11.26 4.33
CA GLU A 50 7.94 -11.17 4.87
C GLU A 50 7.01 -10.41 3.93
N LEU A 51 7.50 -9.31 3.35
CA LEU A 51 6.71 -8.42 2.50
C LEU A 51 7.46 -8.14 1.20
N VAL A 52 6.70 -8.03 0.11
CA VAL A 52 7.19 -7.56 -1.18
C VAL A 52 6.34 -6.37 -1.61
N LEU A 53 6.98 -5.25 -1.90
CA LEU A 53 6.30 -4.05 -2.40
C LEU A 53 6.60 -3.91 -3.89
N GLU A 54 5.56 -3.75 -4.70
CA GLU A 54 5.74 -3.27 -6.06
C GLU A 54 6.15 -1.78 -6.05
N LEU A 55 6.89 -1.35 -7.05
CA LEU A 55 7.10 0.08 -7.26
C LEU A 55 5.75 0.80 -7.50
N PRO A 56 5.61 2.04 -7.01
CA PRO A 56 4.38 2.79 -7.23
C PRO A 56 4.13 3.08 -8.70
N ARG A 57 2.89 2.87 -9.14
CA ARG A 57 2.42 3.13 -10.49
C ARG A 57 1.50 4.35 -10.50
N LEU A 58 1.78 5.29 -11.40
CA LEU A 58 0.91 6.45 -11.60
C LEU A 58 -0.32 6.05 -12.44
N VAL A 59 -1.49 6.09 -11.82
CA VAL A 59 -2.79 5.92 -12.47
C VAL A 59 -3.31 7.27 -12.97
N ARG A 60 -3.27 7.46 -14.29
CA ARG A 60 -3.74 8.69 -14.95
C ARG A 60 -5.25 8.74 -15.20
N VAL A 61 -5.94 7.62 -15.02
CA VAL A 61 -7.39 7.50 -15.19
C VAL A 61 -7.99 7.02 -13.86
N PRO A 62 -8.20 7.90 -12.88
CA PRO A 62 -8.66 7.53 -11.54
C PRO A 62 -10.00 6.76 -11.51
N GLN A 63 -10.85 6.93 -12.52
CA GLN A 63 -12.10 6.16 -12.64
C GLN A 63 -11.86 4.65 -12.76
N GLU A 64 -10.71 4.23 -13.30
CA GLU A 64 -10.35 2.81 -13.32
C GLU A 64 -10.08 2.27 -11.92
N VAL A 65 -9.54 3.10 -11.00
CA VAL A 65 -9.39 2.73 -9.58
C VAL A 65 -10.75 2.49 -8.95
N GLN A 66 -11.72 3.38 -9.21
CA GLN A 66 -13.09 3.20 -8.71
C GLN A 66 -13.74 1.91 -9.24
N ARG A 67 -13.51 1.59 -10.52
CA ARG A 67 -14.03 0.37 -11.14
C ARG A 67 -13.38 -0.90 -10.58
N LEU A 68 -12.05 -0.90 -10.43
CA LEU A 68 -11.28 -2.05 -9.97
C LEU A 68 -11.51 -2.34 -8.49
N LEU A 69 -11.69 -1.30 -7.67
CA LEU A 69 -11.90 -1.40 -6.23
C LEU A 69 -13.37 -1.35 -5.83
N ALA A 70 -14.29 -1.56 -6.79
CA ALA A 70 -15.71 -1.58 -6.51
C ALA A 70 -16.03 -2.71 -5.51
N GLY A 71 -16.52 -2.34 -4.32
CA GLY A 71 -16.83 -3.29 -3.25
C GLY A 71 -15.63 -3.73 -2.40
N ALA A 72 -14.44 -3.17 -2.63
CA ALA A 72 -13.29 -3.40 -1.76
C ALA A 72 -13.45 -2.66 -0.42
N ASP A 73 -12.93 -3.28 0.64
CA ASP A 73 -12.88 -2.65 1.96
C ASP A 73 -11.72 -1.63 2.00
N VAL A 74 -12.06 -0.37 2.29
CA VAL A 74 -11.11 0.74 2.30
C VAL A 74 -10.96 1.30 3.70
N SER A 75 -9.73 1.27 4.22
CA SER A 75 -9.34 1.88 5.48
C SER A 75 -8.70 3.25 5.24
N ALA A 76 -9.41 4.30 5.64
CA ALA A 76 -8.90 5.67 5.61
C ALA A 76 -8.13 6.01 6.90
N VAL A 77 -6.99 6.67 6.77
CA VAL A 77 -6.23 7.15 7.94
C VAL A 77 -6.87 8.43 8.50
N PRO A 78 -7.23 8.49 9.80
CA PRO A 78 -7.81 9.70 10.39
C PRO A 78 -6.91 10.94 10.25
N GLY A 79 -7.52 12.07 9.88
CA GLY A 79 -6.82 13.36 9.74
C GLY A 79 -5.97 13.49 8.47
N VAL A 80 -6.04 12.51 7.56
CA VAL A 80 -5.33 12.51 6.29
C VAL A 80 -6.33 12.75 5.17
N ARG A 81 -5.93 13.52 4.15
CA ARG A 81 -6.74 13.67 2.94
C ARG A 81 -6.87 12.31 2.25
N VAL A 82 -8.10 11.90 1.98
CA VAL A 82 -8.41 10.67 1.24
C VAL A 82 -8.70 11.02 -0.21
N PRO A 83 -8.20 10.25 -1.20
CA PRO A 83 -8.55 10.43 -2.59
C PRO A 83 -10.07 10.50 -2.82
N ALA A 84 -10.51 11.41 -3.69
CA ALA A 84 -11.95 11.62 -3.97
C ALA A 84 -12.65 10.37 -4.51
N VAL A 85 -11.92 9.45 -5.14
CA VAL A 85 -12.43 8.13 -5.58
C VAL A 85 -13.03 7.28 -4.44
N PHE A 86 -12.63 7.52 -3.19
CA PHE A 86 -13.17 6.81 -2.01
C PHE A 86 -14.13 7.65 -1.17
N THR A 87 -14.31 8.93 -1.50
CA THR A 87 -15.15 9.85 -0.72
C THR A 87 -16.18 10.52 -1.64
N PRO A 88 -17.31 9.84 -1.93
CA PRO A 88 -18.34 10.40 -2.80
C PRO A 88 -18.82 11.78 -2.33
N GLY A 89 -18.82 12.76 -3.24
CA GLY A 89 -19.32 14.11 -2.98
C GLY A 89 -18.32 15.10 -2.38
N THR A 90 -17.06 14.72 -2.16
CA THR A 90 -16.00 15.61 -1.62
C THR A 90 -15.17 16.31 -2.70
N GLY A 91 -15.30 15.90 -3.95
CA GLY A 91 -14.56 16.43 -5.09
C GLY A 91 -14.88 15.66 -6.37
N ASP A 92 -14.22 16.04 -7.46
CA ASP A 92 -14.26 15.29 -8.71
C ASP A 92 -13.25 14.13 -8.62
N PRO A 93 -13.71 12.86 -8.60
CA PRO A 93 -12.84 11.69 -8.49
C PRO A 93 -11.88 11.56 -9.69
N SER A 94 -12.11 12.28 -10.79
CA SER A 94 -11.28 12.26 -11.99
C SER A 94 -10.23 13.38 -12.05
N ALA A 95 -10.27 14.33 -11.12
CA ALA A 95 -9.50 15.57 -11.24
C ALA A 95 -8.00 15.41 -10.98
N GLU A 96 -7.59 14.41 -10.19
CA GLU A 96 -6.19 14.21 -9.80
C GLU A 96 -5.71 12.78 -10.07
N PRO A 97 -4.52 12.59 -10.65
CA PRO A 97 -3.96 11.26 -10.84
C PRO A 97 -3.62 10.64 -9.47
N LEU A 98 -3.63 9.31 -9.41
CA LEU A 98 -3.44 8.55 -8.19
C LEU A 98 -2.20 7.68 -8.30
N TRP A 99 -1.54 7.42 -7.18
CA TRP A 99 -0.47 6.44 -7.07
C TRP A 99 -1.01 5.14 -6.50
N TRP A 100 -0.68 4.04 -7.16
CA TRP A 100 -1.04 2.68 -6.78
C TRP A 100 0.22 1.93 -6.36
N GLN A 101 0.23 1.38 -5.15
CA GLN A 101 1.31 0.52 -4.68
C GLN A 101 0.75 -0.74 -4.02
N ASP A 102 1.12 -1.89 -4.55
CA ASP A 102 0.76 -3.19 -3.99
C ASP A 102 1.82 -3.67 -3.00
N VAL A 103 1.36 -4.29 -1.91
CA VAL A 103 2.17 -4.90 -0.86
C VAL A 103 1.68 -6.33 -0.68
N HIS A 104 2.53 -7.27 -1.06
CA HIS A 104 2.28 -8.70 -0.96
C HIS A 104 2.82 -9.24 0.35
N VAL A 105 1.96 -9.89 1.12
CA VAL A 105 2.33 -10.53 2.38
C VAL A 105 2.63 -12.00 2.13
N ARG A 106 3.76 -12.48 2.64
CA ARG A 106 4.07 -13.91 2.62
C ARG A 106 3.19 -14.66 3.62
N ASP A 107 2.59 -15.75 3.15
CA ASP A 107 1.75 -16.62 3.97
C ASP A 107 2.52 -17.42 5.01
N GLY A 108 1.80 -17.76 6.09
CA GLY A 108 2.28 -18.68 7.12
C GLY A 108 3.28 -18.07 8.08
N LEU A 109 3.57 -16.77 7.95
CA LEU A 109 4.41 -16.02 8.85
C LEU A 109 3.56 -15.32 9.92
N PRO A 110 3.81 -15.61 11.22
CA PRO A 110 3.23 -14.82 12.30
C PRO A 110 3.56 -13.34 12.11
N ASP A 111 2.64 -12.46 12.48
CA ASP A 111 2.81 -10.99 12.47
C ASP A 111 2.98 -10.31 11.10
N ALA A 112 3.28 -11.02 10.01
CA ALA A 112 3.48 -10.42 8.68
C ALA A 112 2.28 -9.59 8.22
N THR A 113 1.05 -10.05 8.48
CA THR A 113 -0.17 -9.30 8.18
C THR A 113 -0.29 -8.02 9.02
N ALA A 114 0.04 -8.08 10.32
CA ALA A 114 -0.02 -6.91 11.20
C ALA A 114 1.04 -5.86 10.81
N ARG A 115 2.22 -6.33 10.38
CA ARG A 115 3.31 -5.50 9.86
C ARG A 115 2.92 -4.84 8.54
N ALA A 116 2.28 -5.58 7.63
CA ALA A 116 1.76 -5.05 6.38
C ALA A 116 0.70 -3.97 6.62
N ASP A 117 -0.25 -4.23 7.51
CA ASP A 117 -1.28 -3.26 7.91
C ASP A 117 -0.65 -1.96 8.44
N ALA A 118 0.28 -2.08 9.39
CA ALA A 118 0.97 -0.93 9.98
C ALA A 118 1.77 -0.14 8.93
N LEU A 119 2.53 -0.84 8.07
CA LEU A 119 3.31 -0.23 6.99
C LEU A 119 2.41 0.50 5.98
N CYS A 120 1.34 -0.15 5.50
CA CYS A 120 0.42 0.44 4.53
C CYS A 120 -0.27 1.69 5.08
N HIS A 121 -0.68 1.69 6.35
CA HIS A 121 -1.26 2.86 6.99
C HIS A 121 -0.23 3.99 7.20
N ALA A 122 1.04 3.64 7.47
CA ALA A 122 2.12 4.62 7.56
C ALA A 122 2.47 5.26 6.21
N LEU A 123 2.41 4.49 5.12
CA LEU A 123 2.53 4.99 3.74
C LEU A 123 1.35 5.90 3.38
N ALA A 124 0.11 5.42 3.56
CA ALA A 124 -1.10 6.20 3.29
C ALA A 124 -1.11 7.54 4.05
N ARG A 125 -0.63 7.56 5.31
CA ARG A 125 -0.48 8.80 6.08
C ARG A 125 0.51 9.79 5.46
N ARG A 126 1.65 9.30 4.98
CA ARG A 126 2.71 10.14 4.40
C ARG A 126 2.34 10.65 3.01
N CYS A 127 1.57 9.84 2.26
CA CYS A 127 1.27 10.08 0.85
C CYS A 127 -0.15 10.63 0.58
N GLU A 128 -0.91 10.98 1.62
CA GLU A 128 -2.32 11.40 1.47
C GLU A 128 -3.15 10.34 0.74
N GLY A 129 -3.29 9.19 1.38
CA GLY A 129 -3.92 8.03 0.79
C GLY A 129 -4.87 7.28 1.71
N ALA A 130 -5.35 6.18 1.17
CA ALA A 130 -6.10 5.16 1.88
C ALA A 130 -5.52 3.78 1.57
N VAL A 131 -5.87 2.83 2.42
CA VAL A 131 -5.44 1.45 2.31
C VAL A 131 -6.62 0.60 1.87
N VAL A 132 -6.48 -0.12 0.77
CA VAL A 132 -7.39 -1.19 0.40
C VAL A 132 -6.93 -2.43 1.14
N VAL A 133 -7.79 -2.98 1.99
CA VAL A 133 -7.47 -4.15 2.79
C VAL A 133 -7.73 -5.43 1.99
N PRO A 134 -6.97 -6.51 2.21
CA PRO A 134 -7.20 -7.78 1.55
C PRO A 134 -8.65 -8.24 1.76
N GLY A 135 -9.38 -8.42 0.67
CA GLY A 135 -10.71 -9.01 0.72
C GLY A 135 -10.65 -10.49 1.11
N GLN A 136 -11.68 -11.00 1.77
CA GLN A 136 -11.89 -12.44 1.80
C GLN A 136 -12.14 -12.89 0.36
N VAL A 137 -11.20 -13.61 -0.26
CA VAL A 137 -11.50 -14.33 -1.51
C VAL A 137 -12.56 -15.35 -1.15
N GLN A 138 -13.82 -15.09 -1.50
CA GLN A 138 -14.86 -16.08 -1.36
C GLN A 138 -14.53 -17.21 -2.37
N PRO A 139 -14.31 -18.45 -1.91
CA PRO A 139 -13.96 -19.56 -2.79
C PRO A 139 -15.07 -19.88 -3.80
#